data_AF-A0AAD2CUV4-F1
#
_entry.id   AF-A0AAD2CUV4-F1
#
_cell.length_a   1.000
_cell.length_b   1.000
_cell.length_c   1.000
_cell.angle_alpha   90.00
_cell.angle_beta   90.00
_cell.angle_gamma   90.00
#
_symmetry.space_group_name_H-M   'P 1'
#
loop_
_entity.id
_entity.type
_entity.pdbx_description
1 polymer ?
#
loop_
_entity_poly.entity_id
_entity_poly.type
_entity_poly.pdbx_seq_one_letter_code
_entity_poly.pdbx_strand_id
1 'polypeptide(L)'
;MDIPNAFIQTLMPDLSDGEDRVIMKVTGLVVQYTIDLDPTYRDYVVYENGKRVIYVVILRAIYGMLQALLLWYRNLRASLEEFGFVFNRYDPCIANRMVNGKQLTIRFHVDDVLASHMEQQVLEDFFTWVNEKYGGLKEVTCTRGKVHTYLGMALDFLKKGKMKICTDDYVNCMLNQVELGNITIEHMPTDEMWADYMTKPSQGKKFRKFWAVIQGDQD
;
A
#
# COMPACT_ATOMS: atom_id res chain seq x y z
N MET A 1 -10.75 -7.71 -3.01
CA MET A 1 -11.05 -6.35 -3.51
C MET A 1 -9.77 -5.57 -3.39
N ASP A 2 -9.48 -4.73 -4.37
CA ASP A 2 -8.32 -3.86 -4.39
C ASP A 2 -8.82 -2.41 -4.49
N ILE A 3 -8.55 -1.62 -3.46
CA ILE A 3 -8.97 -0.23 -3.34
C ILE A 3 -7.90 0.67 -3.96
N PRO A 4 -8.14 1.26 -5.14
CA PRO A 4 -7.11 2.03 -5.81
C PRO A 4 -6.82 3.34 -5.08
N ASN A 5 -5.58 3.78 -5.18
CA ASN A 5 -5.11 5.07 -4.66
C ASN A 5 -5.37 5.27 -3.16
N ALA A 6 -5.38 4.19 -2.36
CA ALA A 6 -5.67 4.19 -0.92
C ALA A 6 -5.14 5.42 -0.16
N PHE A 7 -3.85 5.75 -0.31
CA PHE A 7 -3.26 6.89 0.40
C PHE A 7 -3.86 8.24 -0.01
N ILE A 8 -4.05 8.47 -1.31
CA ILE A 8 -4.56 9.74 -1.86
C ILE A 8 -6.00 10.00 -1.41
N GLN A 9 -6.75 8.97 -1.00
CA GLN A 9 -8.08 9.12 -0.43
C GLN A 9 -8.08 9.96 0.86
N THR A 10 -6.93 10.06 1.55
CA THR A 10 -6.83 10.73 2.86
C THR A 10 -6.19 12.10 2.75
N LEU A 11 -6.84 13.12 3.32
CA LEU A 11 -6.27 14.46 3.47
C LEU A 11 -5.15 14.45 4.51
N MET A 12 -4.15 15.29 4.28
CA MET A 12 -3.20 15.66 5.32
C MET A 12 -3.93 16.42 6.44
N PRO A 13 -3.54 16.24 7.71
CA PRO A 13 -4.13 16.99 8.82
C PRO A 13 -4.01 18.50 8.58
N ASP A 14 -5.04 19.25 8.98
CA ASP A 14 -4.94 20.71 9.06
C ASP A 14 -3.91 21.07 10.13
N LEU A 15 -2.95 21.91 9.75
CA LEU A 15 -1.83 22.30 10.60
C LEU A 15 -2.07 23.69 11.17
N SER A 16 -1.88 23.83 12.47
CA SER A 16 -1.89 25.13 13.16
C SER A 16 -0.66 25.96 12.81
N ASP A 17 -0.70 27.27 13.06
CA ASP A 17 0.46 28.13 12.85
C ASP A 17 1.66 27.64 13.67
N GLY A 18 2.76 27.34 12.97
CA GLY A 18 4.00 26.84 13.56
C GLY A 18 4.19 25.32 13.49
N GLU A 19 3.23 24.55 12.98
CA GLU A 19 3.38 23.11 12.77
C GLU A 19 4.02 22.77 11.40
N ASP A 20 4.81 21.70 11.39
CA ASP A 20 5.58 21.28 10.22
C ASP A 20 4.68 20.79 9.08
N ARG A 21 4.83 21.41 7.91
CA ARG A 21 4.15 21.00 6.67
C ARG A 21 4.99 20.01 5.89
N VAL A 22 4.33 19.05 5.24
CA VAL A 22 5.01 18.18 4.27
C VAL A 22 5.12 18.92 2.94
N ILE A 23 6.35 19.26 2.58
CA ILE A 23 6.69 19.91 1.32
C ILE A 23 7.35 18.88 0.40
N MET A 24 6.86 18.78 -0.83
CA MET A 24 7.50 18.01 -1.88
C MET A 24 8.31 18.93 -2.79
N LYS A 25 9.55 18.55 -3.03
CA LYS A 25 10.45 19.20 -3.99
C LYS A 25 10.35 18.49 -5.33
N VAL A 26 9.72 19.15 -6.31
CA VAL A 26 9.61 18.66 -7.69
C VAL A 26 10.79 19.19 -8.48
N THR A 27 11.50 18.31 -9.19
CA THR A 27 12.72 18.67 -9.94
C THR A 27 12.73 18.04 -11.34
N GLY A 28 13.57 18.58 -12.22
CA GLY A 28 13.84 18.00 -13.53
C GLY A 28 12.66 18.11 -14.51
N LEU A 29 12.43 17.07 -15.30
CA LEU A 29 11.37 17.06 -16.33
C LEU A 29 9.96 17.17 -15.75
N VAL A 30 9.76 16.72 -14.50
CA VAL A 30 8.45 16.78 -13.84
C VAL A 30 7.99 18.23 -13.68
N VAL A 31 8.90 19.17 -13.44
CA VAL A 31 8.58 20.61 -13.38
C VAL A 31 7.98 21.09 -14.72
N GLN A 32 8.51 20.63 -15.84
CA GLN A 32 7.97 20.99 -17.15
C GLN A 32 6.56 20.43 -17.32
N TYR A 33 6.34 19.15 -17.00
CA TYR A 33 5.01 18.55 -17.08
C TYR A 33 4.00 19.23 -16.14
N THR A 34 4.42 19.67 -14.94
CA THR A 34 3.54 20.44 -14.04
C THR A 34 3.11 21.76 -14.68
N ILE A 35 4.02 22.48 -15.33
CA ILE A 35 3.72 23.74 -16.03
C ILE A 35 2.86 23.49 -17.28
N ASP A 36 3.08 22.39 -17.99
CA ASP A 36 2.30 22.04 -19.17
C ASP A 36 0.85 21.67 -18.80
N LEU A 37 0.66 21.01 -17.64
CA LEU A 37 -0.67 20.71 -17.08
C LEU A 37 -1.36 21.96 -16.54
N ASP A 38 -0.63 22.83 -15.85
CA ASP A 38 -1.14 24.10 -15.32
C ASP A 38 -0.05 25.20 -15.44
N PRO A 39 -0.21 26.12 -16.42
CA PRO A 39 0.77 27.17 -16.67
C PRO A 39 1.00 28.14 -15.49
N THR A 40 0.10 28.22 -14.52
CA THR A 40 0.24 29.10 -13.34
C THR A 40 1.44 28.72 -12.48
N TYR A 41 1.87 27.45 -12.52
CA TYR A 41 3.07 26.98 -11.82
C TYR A 41 4.37 27.62 -12.31
N ARG A 42 4.37 28.26 -13.49
CA ARG A 42 5.55 28.97 -14.03
C ARG A 42 6.07 30.04 -13.08
N ASP A 43 5.16 30.75 -12.40
CA ASP A 43 5.51 31.85 -11.50
C ASP A 43 6.17 31.37 -10.19
N TYR A 44 6.08 30.06 -9.90
CA TYR A 44 6.63 29.43 -8.70
C TYR A 44 7.93 28.64 -8.98
N VAL A 45 8.47 28.69 -10.20
CA VAL A 45 9.72 28.01 -10.54
C VAL A 45 10.91 28.74 -9.94
N VAL A 46 11.71 28.01 -9.17
CA VAL A 46 13.01 28.50 -8.66
C VAL A 46 14.16 27.69 -9.26
N TYR A 47 15.36 28.27 -9.26
CA TYR A 47 16.57 27.62 -9.75
C TYR A 47 17.50 27.28 -8.58
N GLU A 48 17.87 26.01 -8.47
CA GLU A 48 18.88 25.54 -7.52
C GLU A 48 19.96 24.77 -8.25
N ASN A 49 21.22 25.20 -8.12
CA ASN A 49 22.36 24.59 -8.81
C ASN A 49 22.12 24.43 -10.33
N GLY A 50 21.49 25.42 -10.96
CA GLY A 50 21.14 25.41 -12.38
C GLY A 50 19.95 24.51 -12.77
N LYS A 51 19.29 23.86 -11.81
CA LYS A 51 18.10 23.01 -12.05
C LYS A 51 16.82 23.74 -11.67
N ARG A 52 15.78 23.59 -12.50
CA ARG A 52 14.42 24.06 -12.21
C ARG A 52 13.80 23.22 -11.11
N VAL A 53 13.20 23.90 -10.13
CA VAL A 53 12.57 23.31 -8.95
C VAL A 53 11.23 23.99 -8.70
N ILE A 54 10.24 23.22 -8.26
CA ILE A 54 8.99 23.73 -7.67
C ILE A 54 8.82 23.08 -6.30
N TYR A 55 8.47 23.87 -5.30
CA TYR A 55 8.08 23.38 -3.97
C TYR A 55 6.56 23.40 -3.87
N VAL A 56 5.96 22.27 -3.51
CA VAL A 56 4.51 22.15 -3.33
C VAL A 56 4.19 21.63 -1.94
N VAL A 57 3.12 22.16 -1.35
CA VAL A 57 2.56 21.61 -0.11
C VAL A 57 1.69 20.41 -0.47
N ILE A 58 1.93 19.28 0.18
CA ILE A 58 1.13 18.08 -0.06
C ILE A 58 -0.17 18.16 0.74
N LEU A 59 -1.30 18.09 0.03
CA LEU A 59 -2.64 18.16 0.63
C LEU A 59 -3.25 16.80 0.97
N ARG A 60 -2.77 15.73 0.33
CA ARG A 60 -3.27 14.35 0.51
C ARG A 60 -2.10 13.41 0.75
N ALA A 61 -2.29 12.39 1.57
CA ALA A 61 -1.23 11.43 1.85
C ALA A 61 -0.77 10.72 0.56
N ILE A 62 0.54 10.63 0.35
CA ILE A 62 1.13 9.97 -0.84
C ILE A 62 1.91 8.74 -0.39
N TYR A 63 1.95 7.73 -1.24
CA TYR A 63 2.80 6.57 -1.04
C TYR A 63 4.26 6.97 -0.80
N GLY A 64 4.93 6.26 0.11
CA GLY A 64 6.29 6.56 0.55
C GLY A 64 6.39 7.52 1.74
N MET A 65 5.31 8.21 2.13
CA MET A 65 5.29 8.95 3.38
C MET A 65 5.10 8.00 4.57
N LEU A 66 5.94 8.13 5.60
CA LEU A 66 5.84 7.31 6.81
C LEU A 66 4.44 7.37 7.46
N GLN A 67 3.79 8.53 7.39
CA GLN A 67 2.46 8.75 7.96
C GLN A 67 1.29 8.35 7.04
N ALA A 68 1.52 8.14 5.74
CA ALA A 68 0.42 7.87 4.80
C ALA A 68 -0.31 6.58 5.15
N LEU A 69 0.42 5.55 5.57
CA LEU A 69 -0.15 4.27 6.00
C LEU A 69 -1.07 4.43 7.21
N LEU A 70 -0.65 5.20 8.21
CA LEU A 70 -1.44 5.43 9.42
C LEU A 70 -2.69 6.27 9.13
N LEU A 71 -2.56 7.29 8.29
CA LEU A 71 -3.67 8.14 7.86
C LEU A 71 -4.72 7.31 7.11
N TRP A 72 -4.28 6.52 6.13
CA TRP A 72 -5.17 5.61 5.41
C TRP A 72 -5.86 4.61 6.35
N TYR A 73 -5.10 3.95 7.23
CA TYR A 73 -5.67 3.00 8.20
C TYR A 73 -6.78 3.64 9.04
N ARG A 74 -6.55 4.86 9.55
CA ARG A 74 -7.55 5.60 10.35
C ARG A 74 -8.79 5.94 9.52
N ASN A 75 -8.61 6.39 8.28
CA ASN A 75 -9.73 6.70 7.38
C ASN A 75 -10.58 5.47 7.07
N LEU A 76 -9.93 4.36 6.67
CA LEU A 76 -10.61 3.12 6.34
C LEU A 76 -11.32 2.55 7.58
N ARG A 77 -10.64 2.54 8.73
CA ARG A 77 -11.22 2.10 10.00
C ARG A 77 -12.47 2.90 10.38
N ALA A 78 -12.37 4.22 10.41
CA ALA A 78 -13.51 5.07 10.77
C ALA A 78 -14.70 4.83 9.82
N SER A 79 -14.42 4.65 8.53
CA SER A 79 -15.42 4.36 7.51
C SER A 79 -16.11 3.01 7.72
N LEU A 80 -15.36 1.99 8.12
CA LEU A 80 -15.88 0.66 8.41
C LEU A 80 -16.70 0.65 9.72
N GLU A 81 -16.22 1.34 10.75
CA GLU A 81 -16.95 1.52 12.02
C GLU A 81 -18.28 2.26 11.80
N GLU A 82 -18.28 3.31 10.97
CA GLU A 82 -19.49 4.02 10.53
C GLU A 82 -20.46 3.09 9.78
N PHE A 83 -19.93 2.20 8.94
CA PHE A 83 -20.72 1.17 8.26
C PHE A 83 -21.15 0.03 9.19
N GLY A 84 -20.85 0.09 10.49
CA GLY A 84 -21.31 -0.85 11.50
C GLY A 84 -20.40 -2.06 11.73
N PHE A 85 -19.16 -2.02 11.27
CA PHE A 85 -18.17 -3.03 11.64
C PHE A 85 -17.60 -2.78 13.04
N VAL A 86 -17.32 -3.89 13.74
CA VAL A 86 -16.61 -3.92 15.01
C VAL A 86 -15.24 -4.55 14.78
N PHE A 87 -14.18 -3.79 15.06
CA PHE A 87 -12.81 -4.25 14.90
C PHE A 87 -12.42 -5.29 15.94
N ASN A 88 -11.65 -6.29 15.51
CA ASN A 88 -11.13 -7.33 16.38
C ASN A 88 -10.04 -6.75 17.30
N ARG A 89 -10.10 -7.11 18.60
CA ARG A 89 -9.14 -6.63 19.61
C ARG A 89 -7.72 -7.18 19.42
N TYR A 90 -7.59 -8.37 18.84
CA TYR A 90 -6.31 -9.06 18.63
C TYR A 90 -5.64 -8.67 17.31
N ASP A 91 -6.41 -8.61 16.21
CA ASP A 91 -5.91 -8.24 14.89
C ASP A 91 -6.63 -6.97 14.42
N PRO A 92 -5.94 -5.80 14.44
CA PRO A 92 -6.54 -4.51 14.09
C PRO A 92 -6.87 -4.35 12.60
N CYS A 93 -6.55 -5.35 11.78
CA CYS A 93 -6.89 -5.44 10.36
C CYS A 93 -8.03 -6.42 10.07
N ILE A 94 -8.69 -6.93 11.11
CA ILE A 94 -9.91 -7.74 10.99
C ILE A 94 -11.08 -6.99 11.62
N ALA A 95 -12.22 -6.95 10.93
CA ALA A 95 -13.45 -6.40 11.47
C ALA A 95 -14.66 -7.25 11.11
N ASN A 96 -15.69 -7.21 11.96
CA ASN A 96 -16.87 -8.05 11.85
C ASN A 96 -18.16 -7.24 11.98
N ARG A 97 -19.17 -7.57 11.17
CA ARG A 97 -20.51 -6.99 11.24
C ARG A 97 -21.55 -8.11 11.19
N MET A 98 -22.61 -8.01 11.98
CA MET A 98 -23.72 -8.96 11.90
C MET A 98 -24.74 -8.47 10.86
N VAL A 99 -25.06 -9.30 9.87
CA VAL A 99 -26.06 -9.04 8.82
C VAL A 99 -26.92 -10.31 8.69
N ASN A 100 -28.25 -10.17 8.74
CA ASN A 100 -29.19 -11.31 8.65
C ASN A 100 -28.90 -12.44 9.67
N GLY A 101 -28.37 -12.10 10.86
CA GLY A 101 -27.98 -13.08 11.88
C GLY A 101 -26.73 -13.90 11.55
N LYS A 102 -25.99 -13.53 10.49
CA LYS A 102 -24.71 -14.12 10.09
C LYS A 102 -23.60 -13.06 10.11
N GLN A 103 -22.36 -13.52 10.22
CA GLN A 103 -21.20 -12.64 10.38
C GLN A 103 -20.59 -12.32 9.02
N LEU A 104 -20.54 -11.04 8.67
CA LEU A 104 -19.72 -10.49 7.60
C LEU A 104 -18.35 -10.18 8.20
N THR A 105 -17.33 -10.90 7.75
CA THR A 105 -15.95 -10.74 8.20
C THR A 105 -15.13 -10.10 7.09
N ILE A 106 -14.40 -9.06 7.43
CA ILE A 106 -13.38 -8.48 6.56
C ILE A 106 -12.00 -8.61 7.18
N ARG A 107 -11.01 -8.86 6.32
CA ARG A 107 -9.58 -8.75 6.59
C ARG A 107 -9.01 -7.82 5.53
N PHE A 108 -8.10 -6.94 5.91
CA PHE A 108 -7.41 -6.10 4.93
C PHE A 108 -5.91 -5.98 5.19
N HIS A 109 -5.19 -5.62 4.13
CA HIS A 109 -3.79 -5.24 4.18
C HIS A 109 -3.62 -4.05 3.25
N VAL A 110 -3.45 -2.86 3.82
CA VAL A 110 -3.43 -1.61 3.06
C VAL A 110 -4.70 -1.47 2.21
N ASP A 111 -4.60 -1.64 0.89
CA ASP A 111 -5.62 -1.55 -0.14
C ASP A 111 -6.31 -2.89 -0.45
N ASP A 112 -5.66 -4.00 -0.13
CA ASP A 112 -6.16 -5.35 -0.37
C ASP A 112 -7.18 -5.78 0.70
N VAL A 113 -8.46 -5.81 0.34
CA VAL A 113 -9.57 -6.23 1.21
C VAL A 113 -10.08 -7.61 0.82
N LEU A 114 -10.10 -8.53 1.77
CA LEU A 114 -10.73 -9.84 1.69
C LEU A 114 -12.00 -9.85 2.57
N ALA A 115 -13.14 -10.21 1.97
CA ALA A 115 -14.43 -10.23 2.66
C ALA A 115 -15.09 -11.62 2.55
N SER A 116 -15.81 -12.02 3.59
CA SER A 116 -16.54 -13.29 3.61
C SER A 116 -17.88 -13.17 4.34
N HIS A 117 -18.91 -13.78 3.75
CA HIS A 117 -20.25 -13.89 4.31
C HIS A 117 -20.93 -15.15 3.74
N MET A 118 -21.98 -15.64 4.40
CA MET A 118 -22.74 -16.82 3.95
C MET A 118 -23.65 -16.52 2.74
N GLU A 119 -24.07 -15.26 2.59
CA GLU A 119 -24.96 -14.79 1.52
C GLU A 119 -24.17 -13.89 0.57
N GLN A 120 -24.21 -14.20 -0.73
CA GLN A 120 -23.48 -13.44 -1.75
C GLN A 120 -23.98 -12.00 -1.87
N GLN A 121 -25.30 -11.76 -1.75
CA GLN A 121 -25.86 -10.41 -1.87
C GLN A 121 -25.25 -9.44 -0.85
N VAL A 122 -25.01 -9.90 0.39
CA VAL A 122 -24.35 -9.08 1.43
C VAL A 122 -22.93 -8.68 1.03
N LEU A 123 -22.21 -9.54 0.29
CA LEU A 123 -20.89 -9.22 -0.25
C LEU A 123 -20.96 -8.21 -1.41
N GLU A 124 -21.99 -8.31 -2.27
CA GLU A 124 -22.22 -7.35 -3.35
C GLU A 124 -22.62 -5.97 -2.80
N ASP A 125 -23.47 -5.93 -1.76
CA ASP A 125 -23.85 -4.69 -1.08
C ASP A 125 -22.64 -4.03 -0.42
N PHE A 126 -21.78 -4.84 0.24
CA PHE A 126 -20.53 -4.35 0.80
C PHE A 126 -19.58 -3.83 -0.30
N PHE A 127 -19.41 -4.57 -1.39
CA PHE A 127 -18.60 -4.13 -2.53
C PHE A 127 -19.11 -2.81 -3.11
N THR A 128 -20.43 -2.67 -3.25
CA THR A 128 -21.09 -1.45 -3.76
C THR A 128 -20.76 -0.27 -2.85
N TRP A 129 -20.91 -0.44 -1.54
CA TRP A 129 -20.55 0.59 -0.58
C TRP A 129 -19.06 0.97 -0.63
N VAL A 130 -18.15 -0.02 -0.74
CA VAL A 130 -16.71 0.25 -0.87
C VAL A 130 -16.43 1.05 -2.16
N ASN A 131 -17.07 0.69 -3.27
CA ASN A 131 -16.90 1.37 -4.55
C ASN A 131 -17.49 2.76 -4.56
N GLU A 132 -18.65 2.98 -3.91
CA GLU A 132 -19.21 4.32 -3.73
C GLU A 132 -18.29 5.21 -2.88
N LYS A 133 -17.67 4.64 -1.84
CA LYS A 133 -16.82 5.41 -0.91
C LYS A 133 -15.42 5.70 -1.47
N TYR A 134 -14.82 4.77 -2.21
CA TYR A 134 -13.43 4.87 -2.64
C TYR A 134 -13.21 4.76 -4.15
N GLY A 135 -14.23 4.41 -4.92
CA GLY A 135 -14.15 4.19 -6.37
C GLY A 135 -14.17 5.47 -7.23
N GLY A 136 -14.22 6.66 -6.62
CA GLY A 136 -14.40 7.92 -7.35
C GLY A 136 -13.24 8.31 -8.28
N LEU A 137 -11.99 7.98 -7.93
CA LEU A 137 -10.81 8.23 -8.77
C LEU A 137 -10.57 7.10 -9.78
N LYS A 138 -10.78 5.87 -9.34
CA LYS A 138 -10.67 4.64 -10.12
C LYS A 138 -11.58 3.62 -9.45
N GLU A 139 -12.30 2.85 -10.25
CA GLU A 139 -13.22 1.83 -9.74
C GLU A 139 -12.48 0.76 -8.93
N VAL A 140 -13.09 0.33 -7.83
CA VAL A 140 -12.58 -0.74 -6.97
C VAL A 140 -12.68 -2.06 -7.72
N THR A 141 -11.58 -2.82 -7.78
CA THR A 141 -11.59 -4.12 -8.45
C THR A 141 -11.92 -5.24 -7.46
N CYS A 142 -12.59 -6.30 -7.94
CA CYS A 142 -13.01 -7.41 -7.07
C CYS A 142 -13.03 -8.74 -7.81
N THR A 143 -12.48 -9.77 -7.17
CA THR A 143 -12.60 -11.18 -7.58
C THR A 143 -13.61 -11.90 -6.69
N ARG A 144 -14.46 -12.74 -7.28
CA ARG A 144 -15.46 -13.55 -6.58
C ARG A 144 -15.16 -15.03 -6.79
N GLY A 145 -15.45 -15.87 -5.81
CA GLY A 145 -15.31 -17.32 -5.95
C GLY A 145 -14.79 -18.00 -4.69
N LYS A 146 -14.17 -19.16 -4.88
CA LYS A 146 -13.54 -19.96 -3.81
C LYS A 146 -12.01 -19.99 -3.92
N VAL A 147 -11.45 -19.39 -4.96
CA VAL A 147 -10.01 -19.30 -5.17
C VAL A 147 -9.69 -17.83 -5.35
N HIS A 148 -8.76 -17.33 -4.55
CA HIS A 148 -8.38 -15.92 -4.52
C HIS A 148 -6.87 -15.77 -4.48
N THR A 149 -6.35 -14.78 -5.19
CA THR A 149 -4.97 -14.31 -4.96
C THR A 149 -5.03 -13.18 -3.94
N TYR A 150 -4.23 -13.29 -2.87
CA TYR A 150 -4.16 -12.30 -1.80
C TYR A 150 -2.72 -12.19 -1.29
N LEU A 151 -2.12 -11.00 -1.38
CA LEU A 151 -0.71 -10.77 -0.99
C LEU A 151 0.28 -11.74 -1.67
N GLY A 152 0.06 -12.06 -2.94
CA GLY A 152 0.88 -13.01 -3.70
C GLY A 152 0.68 -14.48 -3.34
N MET A 153 -0.27 -14.79 -2.44
CA MET A 153 -0.66 -16.16 -2.11
C MET A 153 -1.95 -16.55 -2.83
N ALA A 154 -2.01 -17.76 -3.37
CA ALA A 154 -3.24 -18.39 -3.82
C ALA A 154 -3.94 -19.06 -2.62
N LEU A 155 -5.12 -18.56 -2.28
CA LEU A 155 -6.00 -19.07 -1.24
C LEU A 155 -7.12 -19.90 -1.89
N ASP A 156 -7.13 -21.20 -1.66
CA ASP A 156 -8.10 -22.14 -2.22
C ASP A 156 -9.01 -22.74 -1.13
N PHE A 157 -10.31 -22.48 -1.27
CA PHE A 157 -11.40 -22.89 -0.40
C PHE A 157 -12.34 -23.92 -1.05
N LEU A 158 -11.92 -24.61 -2.12
CA LEU A 158 -12.74 -25.59 -2.82
C LEU A 158 -13.16 -26.75 -1.92
N LYS A 159 -12.26 -27.21 -1.04
CA LYS A 159 -12.53 -28.33 -0.12
C LYS A 159 -13.10 -27.82 1.20
N LYS A 160 -14.37 -28.13 1.47
CA LYS A 160 -15.06 -27.74 2.71
C LYS A 160 -14.23 -28.10 3.95
N GLY A 161 -14.05 -27.13 4.85
CA GLY A 161 -13.30 -27.28 6.10
C GLY A 161 -11.78 -27.30 5.95
N LYS A 162 -11.24 -27.07 4.74
CA LYS A 162 -9.81 -26.93 4.48
C LYS A 162 -9.55 -25.69 3.64
N MET A 163 -8.45 -25.02 3.93
CA MET A 163 -7.90 -23.96 3.09
C MET A 163 -6.53 -24.42 2.63
N LYS A 164 -6.29 -24.41 1.32
CA LYS A 164 -4.96 -24.63 0.75
C LYS A 164 -4.36 -23.25 0.46
N ILE A 165 -3.11 -23.04 0.89
CA ILE A 165 -2.34 -21.83 0.60
C ILE A 165 -1.16 -22.26 -0.26
N CYS A 166 -0.97 -21.62 -1.41
CA CYS A 166 0.18 -21.84 -2.29
C CYS A 166 0.85 -20.51 -2.66
N THR A 167 2.15 -20.54 -2.91
CA THR A 167 2.94 -19.42 -3.42
C THR A 167 3.66 -19.79 -4.73
N ASP A 168 3.19 -20.82 -5.41
CA ASP A 168 3.82 -21.38 -6.61
C ASP A 168 3.94 -20.32 -7.71
N ASP A 169 2.94 -19.45 -7.85
CA ASP A 169 2.94 -18.35 -8.82
C ASP A 169 4.11 -17.40 -8.61
N TYR A 170 4.41 -17.04 -7.36
CA TYR A 170 5.55 -16.18 -7.03
C TYR A 170 6.88 -16.85 -7.41
N VAL A 171 7.04 -18.13 -7.07
CA VAL A 171 8.25 -18.90 -7.40
C VAL A 171 8.42 -18.99 -8.91
N ASN A 172 7.36 -19.31 -9.65
CA ASN A 172 7.40 -19.39 -11.11
C ASN A 172 7.69 -18.03 -11.75
N CYS A 173 7.11 -16.94 -11.24
CA CYS A 173 7.44 -15.59 -11.68
C CYS A 173 8.93 -15.28 -11.49
N MET A 174 9.51 -15.64 -10.34
CA MET A 174 10.95 -15.45 -10.09
C MET A 174 11.81 -16.28 -11.05
N LEU A 175 11.47 -17.56 -11.26
CA LEU A 175 12.19 -18.42 -12.21
C LEU A 175 12.15 -17.85 -13.64
N ASN A 176 10.99 -17.37 -14.09
CA ASN A 176 10.86 -16.72 -15.39
C ASN A 176 11.74 -15.48 -15.53
N GLN A 177 11.89 -14.68 -14.47
CA GLN A 177 12.79 -13.51 -14.52
C GLN A 177 14.27 -13.90 -14.62
N VAL A 178 14.65 -15.05 -14.05
CA VAL A 178 16.00 -15.62 -14.20
C VAL A 178 16.23 -16.08 -15.63
N GLU A 179 15.25 -16.77 -16.23
CA GLU A 179 15.33 -17.20 -17.64
C GLU A 179 15.41 -16.01 -18.61
N LEU A 180 14.72 -14.90 -18.30
CA LEU A 180 14.80 -13.65 -19.05
C LEU A 180 16.12 -12.89 -18.85
N GLY A 181 16.98 -13.32 -17.93
CA GLY A 181 18.24 -12.65 -17.60
C GLY A 181 18.09 -11.36 -16.80
N ASN A 182 16.89 -11.06 -16.28
CA ASN A 182 16.62 -9.88 -15.45
C ASN A 182 17.11 -10.07 -14.00
N ILE A 183 17.23 -11.32 -13.55
CA ILE A 183 17.66 -11.69 -12.20
C ILE A 183 18.78 -12.74 -12.31
N THR A 184 19.88 -12.50 -11.62
CA THR A 184 20.92 -13.51 -11.39
C THR A 184 20.78 -14.08 -9.99
N ILE A 185 20.83 -15.41 -9.87
CA ILE A 185 20.85 -16.07 -8.57
C ILE A 185 22.31 -16.28 -8.19
N GLU A 186 22.76 -15.56 -7.16
CA GLU A 186 24.09 -15.71 -6.59
C GLU A 186 23.98 -16.25 -5.17
N HIS A 187 24.85 -17.20 -4.83
CA HIS A 187 24.96 -17.68 -3.46
C HIS A 187 25.64 -16.62 -2.60
N MET A 188 24.91 -16.07 -1.63
CA MET A 188 25.43 -15.11 -0.65
C MET A 188 25.46 -15.75 0.75
N PRO A 189 26.62 -15.85 1.41
CA PRO A 189 26.70 -16.32 2.79
C PRO A 189 25.80 -15.49 3.72
N THR A 190 25.23 -16.11 4.76
CA THR A 190 24.37 -15.42 5.74
C THR A 190 25.06 -14.25 6.45
N ASP A 191 26.40 -14.24 6.47
CA ASP A 191 27.18 -13.13 7.02
C ASP A 191 27.30 -11.92 6.11
N GLU A 192 27.02 -12.11 4.82
CA GLU A 192 27.07 -11.10 3.78
C GLU A 192 25.67 -10.67 3.33
N MET A 193 24.62 -11.38 3.77
CA MET A 193 23.23 -11.03 3.47
C MET A 193 22.85 -9.62 3.94
N TRP A 194 22.24 -8.87 3.02
CA TRP A 194 21.72 -7.53 3.27
C TRP A 194 20.38 -7.63 3.98
N ALA A 195 20.09 -6.69 4.88
CA ALA A 195 18.74 -6.55 5.41
C ALA A 195 17.92 -5.69 4.44
N ASP A 196 16.88 -6.28 3.86
CA ASP A 196 15.88 -5.63 3.02
C ASP A 196 14.51 -5.63 3.72
N TYR A 197 13.48 -5.14 3.03
CA TYR A 197 12.11 -5.13 3.55
C TYR A 197 11.59 -6.52 3.95
N MET A 198 12.12 -7.60 3.36
CA MET A 198 11.65 -8.98 3.53
C MET A 198 12.52 -9.81 4.51
N THR A 199 13.63 -9.27 5.01
CA THR A 199 14.55 -9.96 5.93
C THR A 199 14.60 -9.28 7.30
N LYS A 200 14.97 -10.04 8.35
CA LYS A 200 15.04 -9.51 9.72
C LYS A 200 16.07 -8.36 9.78
N PRO A 201 15.80 -7.28 10.54
CA PRO A 201 16.73 -6.15 10.62
C PRO A 201 18.10 -6.62 11.11
N SER A 202 19.13 -6.31 10.33
CA SER A 202 20.52 -6.53 10.71
C SER A 202 20.82 -5.78 12.02
N GLN A 203 21.58 -6.39 12.93
CA GLN A 203 21.96 -5.80 14.21
C GLN A 203 23.48 -5.65 14.34
N GLY A 204 23.92 -4.70 15.16
CA GLY A 204 25.33 -4.52 15.50
C GLY A 204 26.22 -4.14 14.31
N LYS A 205 27.30 -4.90 14.09
CA LYS A 205 28.31 -4.59 13.06
C LYS A 205 27.74 -4.67 11.64
N LYS A 206 26.80 -5.59 11.38
CA LYS A 206 26.14 -5.76 10.07
C LYS A 206 25.28 -4.53 9.71
N PHE A 207 24.53 -3.99 10.67
CA PHE A 207 23.75 -2.77 10.49
C PHE A 207 24.63 -1.57 10.11
N ARG A 208 25.74 -1.37 10.84
CA ARG A 208 26.65 -0.24 10.58
C ARG A 208 27.30 -0.30 9.20
N LYS A 209 27.69 -1.49 8.75
CA LYS A 209 28.26 -1.69 7.41
C LYS A 209 27.23 -1.44 6.31
N PHE A 210 26.02 -1.99 6.47
CA PHE A 210 24.91 -1.76 5.54
C PHE A 210 24.51 -0.28 5.46
N TRP A 211 24.45 0.41 6.61
CA TRP A 211 24.15 1.83 6.67
C TRP A 211 25.22 2.69 5.98
N ALA A 212 26.51 2.42 6.19
CA ALA A 212 27.60 3.12 5.52
C ALA A 212 27.50 3.02 3.98
N VAL A 213 27.22 1.80 3.47
CA VAL A 213 27.05 1.57 2.03
C VAL A 213 25.83 2.30 1.45
N ILE A 214 24.69 2.35 2.16
CA ILE A 214 23.51 3.13 1.74
C ILE A 214 23.82 4.63 1.68
N GLN A 215 24.63 5.12 2.62
CA GLN A 215 25.05 6.53 2.65
C GLN A 215 26.13 6.85 1.61
N GLY A 216 26.60 5.85 0.85
CA GLY A 216 27.64 6.01 -0.16
C GLY A 216 29.05 6.10 0.40
N ASP A 217 29.24 5.81 1.69
CA ASP A 217 30.56 5.63 2.27
C ASP A 217 31.10 4.28 1.80
N GLN A 218 31.96 4.30 0.78
CA GLN A 218 32.76 3.13 0.43
C GLN A 218 33.97 3.06 1.37
N ASP A 219 34.20 1.89 1.96
CA ASP A 219 35.49 1.52 2.57
C ASP A 219 36.63 1.65 1.53
#